data_AF-A0A840XLL9-F1
#
_entry.id   AF-A0A840XLL9-F1
#
_cell.length_a   1.000
_cell.length_b   1.000
_cell.length_c   1.000
_cell.angle_alpha   90.00
_cell.angle_beta   90.00
_cell.angle_gamma   90.00
#
_symmetry.space_group_name_H-M   'P 1'
#
loop_
_entity.id
_entity.type
_entity.pdbx_description
1 polymer ?
#
loop_
_entity_poly.entity_id
_entity_poly.type
_entity_poly.pdbx_seq_one_letter_code
_entity_poly.pdbx_strand_id
1 'polypeptide(L)' 'MINLAVRIVLAAGGALAALFVARDSPNFGVVQGMLSTVVLVCVIGLIVLWRWRKDE' A
#
# COMPACT_ATOMS: atom_id res chain seq x y z
N MET A 1 -11.71 12.93 2.31
CA MET A 1 -10.23 12.86 2.19
C MET A 1 -9.71 11.44 2.41
N ILE A 2 -10.06 10.79 3.54
CA ILE A 2 -9.66 9.40 3.85
C ILE A 2 -9.99 8.40 2.71
N ASN A 3 -11.19 8.48 2.12
CA ASN A 3 -11.57 7.59 1.02
C ASN A 3 -10.60 7.65 -0.18
N LEU A 4 -10.08 8.84 -0.50
CA LEU A 4 -9.17 9.01 -1.62
C LEU A 4 -7.79 8.42 -1.32
N ALA A 5 -7.30 8.60 -0.09
CA ALA A 5 -6.06 7.98 0.37
C ALA A 5 -6.16 6.44 0.38
N VAL A 6 -7.27 5.89 0.89
CA VAL A 6 -7.51 4.44 0.90
C VAL A 6 -7.53 3.88 -0.52
N ARG A 7 -8.16 4.58 -1.48
CA ARG A 7 -8.19 4.16 -2.89
C ARG A 7 -6.80 4.15 -3.52
N ILE A 8 -5.96 5.13 -3.23
CA ILE A 8 -4.58 5.17 -3.73
C ILE A 8 -3.78 3.99 -3.18
N VAL A 9 -3.90 3.71 -1.87
CA VAL A 9 -3.21 2.59 -1.23
C VAL A 9 -3.68 1.25 -1.79
N LEU A 10 -4.99 1.07 -1.99
CA LEU A 10 -5.55 -0.13 -2.60
C LEU A 10 -5.15 -0.29 -4.07
N ALA A 11 -5.03 0.80 -4.82
CA ALA A 11 -4.58 0.77 -6.21
C ALA A 11 -3.09 0.37 -6.28
N ALA A 12 -2.26 0.92 -5.41
CA ALA A 12 -0.85 0.55 -5.31
C ALA A 12 -0.67 -0.91 -4.87
N GLY A 13 -1.38 -1.34 -3.83
CA GLY A 13 -1.35 -2.74 -3.38
C GLY A 13 -1.90 -3.71 -4.43
N GLY A 14 -2.92 -3.31 -5.20
CA GLY A 14 -3.45 -4.09 -6.32
C GLY A 14 -2.50 -4.18 -7.50
N ALA A 15 -1.77 -3.10 -7.81
CA ALA A 15 -0.72 -3.13 -8.83
C ALA A 15 0.43 -4.06 -8.41
N LEU A 16 0.86 -4.01 -7.15
CA LEU A 16 1.87 -4.93 -6.63
C LEU A 16 1.36 -6.37 -6.62
N ALA A 17 0.11 -6.61 -6.20
CA ALA A 17 -0.47 -7.95 -6.22
C ALA A 17 -0.51 -8.55 -7.61
N ALA A 18 -0.84 -7.73 -8.63
CA ALA A 18 -0.85 -8.15 -10.02
C ALA A 18 0.53 -8.54 -10.57
N LEU A 19 1.62 -8.06 -9.96
CA LEU A 19 2.98 -8.45 -10.33
C LEU A 19 3.36 -9.82 -9.77
N PHE A 20 2.84 -10.18 -8.58
CA PHE A 20 3.20 -11.43 -7.89
C PHE A 20 2.18 -12.56 -8.11
N VAL A 21 0.94 -12.22 -8.47
CA VAL A 21 -0.18 -13.15 -8.59
C VAL A 21 -1.02 -12.79 -9.82
N ALA A 22 -1.40 -13.80 -10.62
CA ALA A 22 -2.31 -13.61 -11.74
C ALA A 22 -3.62 -12.95 -11.28
N ARG A 23 -4.08 -11.91 -12.00
CA ARG A 23 -5.29 -11.14 -11.63
C ARG A 23 -6.53 -12.02 -11.44
N ASP A 24 -6.63 -13.11 -12.18
CA ASP A 24 -7.76 -14.03 -12.13
C ASP A 24 -7.66 -15.07 -10.99
N SER A 25 -6.67 -14.96 -10.10
CA SER A 25 -6.55 -15.91 -8.99
C SER A 25 -7.70 -15.74 -7.98
N PRO A 26 -8.21 -16.84 -7.39
CA PRO A 26 -9.26 -16.77 -6.37
C PRO A 26 -8.87 -15.96 -5.13
N ASN A 27 -7.56 -15.89 -4.85
CA ASN A 27 -7.00 -15.26 -3.66
C ASN A 27 -6.48 -13.83 -3.91
N PHE A 28 -6.70 -13.27 -5.10
CA PHE A 28 -6.15 -11.97 -5.49
C PHE A 28 -6.54 -10.86 -4.51
N GLY A 29 -7.80 -10.85 -4.05
CA GLY A 29 -8.28 -9.86 -3.08
C GLY A 29 -7.54 -9.90 -1.74
N VAL A 30 -7.15 -11.09 -1.27
CA VAL A 30 -6.39 -11.26 -0.02
C VAL A 30 -4.97 -10.72 -0.19
N VAL A 31 -4.31 -11.11 -1.29
CA VAL A 31 -2.94 -10.67 -1.60
C VAL A 31 -2.88 -9.16 -1.84
N GLN A 32 -3.87 -8.60 -2.54
CA GLN A 32 -4.05 -7.16 -2.71
C GLN A 32 -4.19 -6.46 -1.35
N GLY A 33 -5.02 -6.99 -0.44
CA GLY A 33 -5.17 -6.44 0.91
C GLY A 33 -3.85 -6.43 1.68
N MET A 34 -3.15 -7.57 1.70
CA MET A 34 -1.85 -7.70 2.35
C MET A 34 -0.81 -6.71 1.81
N LEU A 35 -0.68 -6.61 0.49
CA LEU A 35 0.26 -5.69 -0.14
C LEU A 35 -0.14 -4.23 0.06
N SER A 36 -1.44 -3.93 0.08
CA SER A 36 -1.94 -2.59 0.43
C SER A 36 -1.51 -2.19 1.84
N THR A 37 -1.56 -3.11 2.80
CA THR A 37 -1.07 -2.88 4.17
C THR A 37 0.44 -2.62 4.19
N VAL A 38 1.23 -3.39 3.45
CA VAL A 38 2.69 -3.17 3.34
C VAL A 38 2.99 -1.78 2.77
N VAL A 39 2.30 -1.38 1.70
CA VAL A 39 2.42 -0.03 1.12
C VAL A 39 2.08 1.04 2.15
N LEU A 40 0.99 0.86 2.89
CA LEU A 40 0.57 1.82 3.92
C LEU A 40 1.64 1.98 5.01
N VAL A 41 2.20 0.88 5.50
CA VAL A 41 3.26 0.90 6.52
C VAL A 41 4.51 1.62 5.99
N CYS A 42 4.93 1.34 4.76
CA CYS A 42 6.05 2.04 4.14
C CYS A 42 5.78 3.55 4.01
N VAL A 43 4.58 3.95 3.59
CA VAL A 43 4.20 5.37 3.48
C VAL A 43 4.26 6.06 4.84
N ILE A 44 3.69 5.46 5.88
CA ILE A 44 3.72 6.02 7.23
C ILE A 44 5.17 6.08 7.74
N GLY A 45 5.94 5.01 7.57
CA GLY A 45 7.36 4.97 7.96
C GLY A 45 8.19 6.07 7.28
N LEU A 46 7.99 6.30 5.99
CA LEU A 46 8.65 7.39 5.25
C LEU A 46 8.22 8.77 5.76
N ILE A 47 6.95 8.97 6.07
CA ILE A 47 6.45 10.23 6.63
C ILE A 47 7.11 10.49 8.00
N VAL A 48 7.16 9.48 8.86
CA VAL A 48 7.79 9.57 10.18
C VAL A 48 9.28 9.86 10.04
N LEU A 49 9.98 9.13 9.18
CA LEU A 49 11.42 9.31 8.94
C LEU A 49 11.72 10.70 8.37
N TRP A 50 10.90 11.18 7.43
CA TRP A 50 11.08 12.50 6.83
C TRP A 50 10.83 13.61 7.86
N ARG A 51 9.82 13.45 8.72
CA ARG A 51 9.54 14.39 9.80
C ARG A 51 10.67 14.42 10.82
N TRP A 52 11.15 13.25 11.23
CA TRP A 52 12.28 13.14 12.15
C TRP A 52 13.54 13.83 11.60
N ARG A 53 13.89 13.63 10.33
CA ARG A 53 15.02 14.33 9.69
C ARG A 53 14.82 15.85 9.59
N LYS A 54 13.59 16.34 9.51
CA LYS A 54 13.30 17.78 9.38
C LYS A 54 13.37 18.50 10.73
N ASP A 55 13.10 17.77 11.81
CA ASP A 55 13.11 18.29 13.18
C ASP A 55 14.54 18.30 13.80
N GLU A 56 15.53 17.78 13.07
CA GLU A 56 16.97 17.74 13.40
C GLU A 56 17.75 18.81 12.64
#